data_AF-A0AAV3AMZ8-F1
#
_entry.id   AF-A0AAV3AMZ8-F1
#
_cell.length_a   1.000
_cell.length_b   1.000
_cell.length_c   1.000
_cell.angle_alpha   90.00
_cell.angle_beta   90.00
_cell.angle_gamma   90.00
#
_symmetry.space_group_name_H-M   'P 1'
#
loop_
_entity.id
_entity.type
_entity.pdbx_description
1 polymer ?
#
loop_
_entity_poly.entity_id
_entity_poly.type
_entity_poly.pdbx_seq_one_letter_code
_entity_poly.pdbx_strand_id
1 'polypeptide(L)' 'MCSMKIMLCMALLAAVAVFTASADTGKFSTCCTRVSSAKPKVHLEDFLLQRADPPCVEAVM' A
#
# COMPACT_ATOMS: atom_id res chain seq x y z
N MET A 1 37.87 -19.13 -2.04
CA MET A 1 36.70 -18.95 -2.94
C MET A 1 35.34 -19.12 -2.25
N CYS A 2 35.24 -19.75 -1.07
CA CYS A 2 33.97 -19.91 -0.35
C CYS A 2 33.48 -18.62 0.33
N SER A 3 34.41 -17.77 0.80
CA SER A 3 34.07 -16.56 1.58
C SER A 3 33.36 -15.47 0.77
N MET A 4 33.78 -15.24 -0.49
CA MET A 4 33.18 -14.22 -1.37
C MET A 4 31.73 -14.56 -1.77
N LYS A 5 31.45 -15.86 -1.94
CA LYS A 5 30.10 -16.36 -2.25
C LYS A 5 29.15 -16.18 -1.06
N ILE A 6 29.64 -16.44 0.16
CA ILE A 6 28.87 -16.24 1.39
C ILE A 6 28.58 -14.75 1.59
N MET A 7 29.58 -13.87 1.39
CA MET A 7 29.39 -12.42 1.52
C MET A 7 28.37 -11.88 0.51
N LEU A 8 28.44 -12.33 -0.75
CA LEU A 8 27.48 -11.93 -1.79
C LEU A 8 26.05 -12.40 -1.47
N CYS A 9 25.90 -13.64 -0.97
CA CYS A 9 24.60 -14.15 -0.54
C CYS A 9 24.01 -13.35 0.63
N MET A 10 24.83 -12.97 1.62
CA MET A 10 24.36 -12.17 2.75
C MET A 10 23.97 -10.75 2.33
N ALA A 11 24.70 -10.14 1.40
CA ALA A 11 24.33 -8.85 0.82
C ALA A 11 23.00 -8.92 0.03
N LEU A 12 22.79 -9.99 -0.73
CA LEU A 12 21.52 -10.26 -1.41
C LEU A 12 20.35 -10.44 -0.44
N LEU A 13 20.55 -11.19 0.64
CA LEU A 13 19.53 -11.39 1.68
C LEU A 13 19.20 -10.07 2.40
N ALA A 14 20.21 -9.26 2.71
CA ALA A 14 20.01 -7.94 3.30
C ALA A 14 19.25 -6.99 2.36
N ALA A 15 19.58 -6.99 1.06
CA ALA A 15 18.84 -6.22 0.07
C ALA A 15 17.36 -6.64 0.01
N VAL A 16 17.08 -7.94 -0.09
CA VAL A 16 15.70 -8.48 -0.11
C VAL A 16 14.94 -8.09 1.16
N ALA A 17 15.57 -8.14 2.34
CA ALA A 17 14.94 -7.76 3.60
C ALA A 17 14.55 -6.27 3.65
N VAL A 18 15.33 -5.38 3.03
CA VAL A 18 15.02 -3.94 2.95
C VAL A 18 13.83 -3.68 2.01
N PHE A 19 13.73 -4.42 0.90
CA PHE A 19 12.60 -4.31 -0.03
C PHE A 19 11.28 -4.85 0.56
N THR A 20 11.32 -5.86 1.42
CA THR A 20 10.10 -6.39 2.07
C THR A 20 9.66 -5.56 3.29
N ALA A 21 10.59 -4.89 3.97
CA ALA A 21 10.27 -4.00 5.09
C ALA A 21 9.59 -2.67 4.66
N SER A 22 9.67 -2.32 3.38
CA SER A 22 9.02 -1.13 2.80
C SER A 22 7.67 -1.43 2.14
N ALA A 23 7.23 -2.69 2.18
CA ALA A 23 5.87 -3.06 1.82
C ALA A 23 4.92 -2.85 3.00
N ASP A 24 4.71 -1.58 3.36
CA ASP A 24 3.51 -1.19 4.09
C ASP A 24 2.32 -1.46 3.15
N THR A 25 1.80 -2.69 3.21
CA THR A 25 0.58 -3.14 2.53
C THR A 25 -0.67 -2.53 3.18
N GLY A 26 -0.50 -1.49 3.99
CA GLY A 26 -1.45 -0.99 4.95
C GLY A 26 -2.10 0.33 4.60
N LYS A 27 -2.13 0.82 3.35
CA LYS A 27 -3.00 1.98 3.02
C LYS A 27 -3.28 2.35 1.57
N PHE A 28 -3.06 1.47 0.60
CA PHE A 28 -3.48 1.75 -0.78
C PHE A 28 -4.21 0.54 -1.35
N SER A 29 -5.41 0.25 -0.82
CA SER A 29 -6.39 -0.41 -1.68
C SER A 29 -6.67 0.56 -2.81
N THR A 30 -6.63 0.09 -4.06
CA THR A 30 -6.90 0.92 -5.25
C THR A 30 -8.33 1.46 -5.27
N CYS A 31 -9.20 0.97 -4.39
CA CYS A 31 -10.59 1.40 -4.29
C CYS A 31 -11.18 1.24 -2.88
N CYS A 32 -12.22 2.00 -2.58
CA CYS A 32 -13.02 1.82 -1.37
C CYS A 32 -13.90 0.57 -1.48
N THR A 33 -13.91 -0.27 -0.43
CA THR A 33 -14.81 -1.44 -0.32
C THR A 33 -15.94 -1.22 0.69
N ARG A 34 -15.89 -0.11 1.43
CA ARG A 34 -16.90 0.32 2.41
C ARG A 34 -16.95 1.84 2.44
N VAL A 35 -18.10 2.39 2.83
CA VAL A 35 -18.31 3.83 2.99
C VAL A 35 -18.54 4.19 4.46
N SER A 36 -18.17 5.41 4.84
CA SER A 36 -18.44 5.97 6.16
C SER A 36 -19.59 6.98 6.08
N SER A 37 -20.46 6.98 7.08
CA SER A 37 -21.49 8.02 7.25
C SER A 37 -21.03 9.19 8.11
N ALA A 38 -19.76 9.19 8.55
CA ALA A 38 -19.21 10.28 9.35
C ALA A 38 -19.03 11.54 8.50
N LYS A 39 -19.39 12.70 9.07
CA LYS A 39 -19.16 13.99 8.41
C LYS A 39 -17.70 14.42 8.57
N PRO A 40 -17.03 14.89 7.51
CA PRO A 40 -15.72 15.52 7.61
C PRO A 40 -15.79 16.68 8.60
N LYS A 41 -14.83 16.73 9.53
CA LYS A 41 -14.68 17.87 10.46
C LYS A 41 -13.87 19.01 9.84
N VAL A 42 -13.33 18.79 8.65
CA VAL A 42 -12.46 19.71 7.92
C VAL A 42 -13.08 20.04 6.57
N HIS A 43 -12.66 21.15 5.98
CA HIS A 43 -12.99 21.48 4.60
C HIS A 43 -12.30 20.49 3.66
N LEU A 44 -13.03 20.03 2.64
CA LEU A 44 -12.46 19.18 1.58
C LEU A 44 -12.03 20.08 0.44
N GLU A 45 -10.75 20.04 0.09
CA GLU A 45 -10.20 20.83 -1.02
C GLU A 45 -10.56 20.24 -2.39
N ASP A 46 -10.69 18.91 -2.46
CA ASP A 46 -11.04 18.16 -3.67
C ASP A 46 -11.70 16.83 -3.30
N PHE A 47 -12.26 16.13 -4.29
CA PHE A 47 -12.81 14.79 -4.12
C PHE A 47 -12.64 13.92 -5.38
N LEU A 48 -12.54 12.60 -5.17
CA LEU A 48 -12.55 11.59 -6.22
C LEU A 48 -13.83 10.77 -6.18
N LEU A 49 -14.54 10.70 -7.31
CA LEU A 49 -15.68 9.82 -7.48
C LEU A 49 -15.23 8.42 -7.88
N GLN A 50 -15.63 7.43 -7.09
CA GLN A 50 -15.43 6.01 -7.39
C GLN A 50 -16.74 5.37 -7.85
N ARG A 51 -16.71 4.70 -9.00
CA ARG A 51 -17.82 3.86 -9.47
C ARG A 51 -17.75 2.47 -8.81
N ALA A 52 -18.91 1.86 -8.62
CA ALA A 52 -18.98 0.47 -8.15
C ALA A 52 -18.43 -0.49 -9.22
N ASP A 53 -17.48 -1.33 -8.82
CA ASP A 53 -16.89 -2.40 -9.62
C ASP A 53 -16.33 -3.47 -8.66
N PRO A 54 -16.99 -4.62 -8.48
CA PRO A 54 -16.63 -5.57 -7.41
C PRO A 54 -15.14 -5.92 -7.39
N PRO A 55 -14.45 -5.76 -6.23
CA PRO A 55 -15.00 -5.60 -4.87
C PRO A 55 -15.26 -4.14 -4.42
N CYS A 56 -15.09 -3.16 -5.30
CA CYS A 56 -15.23 -1.74 -5.03
C CYS A 56 -16.70 -1.31 -4.96
N VAL A 57 -17.02 -0.45 -3.98
CA VAL A 57 -18.35 0.13 -3.81
C VAL A 57 -18.40 1.54 -4.40
N GLU A 58 -19.59 2.09 -4.61
CA GLU A 58 -19.71 3.50 -4.95
C GLU A 58 -19.25 4.38 -3.77
N ALA A 59 -18.33 5.32 -4.00
CA ALA A 59 -17.71 6.12 -2.94
C ALA A 59 -17.22 7.50 -3.43
N VAL A 60 -17.01 8.41 -2.46
CA VAL A 60 -16.37 9.72 -2.64
C VAL A 60 -15.18 9.77 -1.71
N MET A 61 -13.98 10.02 -2.25
CA MET A 61 -12.72 10.08 -1.50
C MET A 61 -12.19 11.50 -1.40
#